data_AF-A0A553ND33-F1
#
_entry.id   AF-A0A553ND33-F1
#
_cell.length_a   1.000
_cell.length_b   1.000
_cell.length_c   1.000
_cell.angle_alpha   90.00
_cell.angle_beta   90.00
_cell.angle_gamma   90.00
#
_symmetry.space_group_name_H-M   'P 1'
#
loop_
_entity.id
_entity.type
_entity.pdbx_description
1 polymer ?
#
loop_
_entity_poly.entity_id
_entity_poly.type
_entity_poly.pdbx_seq_one_letter_code
_entity_poly.pdbx_strand_id
1 'polypeptide(L)'
;MAHFKTKSENVEHFRILALSCDRPSRLLLGQQDPWMNMLKRIATVDVVLHVGDQIYPDNEDIAHADAIFGQLYDGLSADKQRSMMLRGRELWRSKYRSVFSREGKVEVLANCSNLMIWSDNDVANDFTTMRKADGSQMYHPNFLQCGMRTYREYQRKLWDPDCSLQLEEETKEWHQHIYGPVGIFMCDLRGNRISGSGQQEAENTLLSDEQWSHIESLFVNPEIKVIILCSETPFVGDEPSVCRQKVADNPSMDFLRDHWPYNEDELVRLLDLCFNWKAAGEAEAIQRDVLLIGGDIHCGVTSVIRDDDTGLQINQLTTSPVTNHVCKFFPPSEGVINQRYNFSHLPLGQKFRNYADIQISIDEDSVNVLGQLIPVSTDIFKDTTWQVEDSEEE
;
A
#
# COMPACT_ATOMS: atom_id res chain seq x y z
N MET A 1 24.09 -5.46 14.80
CA MET A 1 24.76 -5.19 13.50
C MET A 1 23.67 -5.34 12.46
N ALA A 2 23.49 -4.37 11.57
CA ALA A 2 22.50 -4.48 10.50
C ALA A 2 22.94 -5.55 9.49
N HIS A 3 22.05 -6.46 9.11
CA HIS A 3 22.26 -7.43 8.05
C HIS A 3 21.34 -7.09 6.88
N PHE A 4 21.87 -6.86 5.69
CA PHE A 4 21.05 -6.65 4.50
C PHE A 4 21.55 -7.51 3.35
N LYS A 5 20.63 -7.93 2.47
CA LYS A 5 20.97 -8.65 1.24
C LYS A 5 20.86 -7.69 0.05
N THR A 6 21.88 -7.69 -0.80
CA THR A 6 21.84 -6.99 -2.09
C THR A 6 21.04 -7.81 -3.11
N LYS A 7 20.62 -7.15 -4.21
CA LYS A 7 20.00 -7.84 -5.35
C LYS A 7 20.92 -8.98 -5.84
N SER A 8 20.35 -10.17 -6.04
CA SER A 8 21.01 -11.29 -6.71
C SER A 8 20.51 -11.38 -8.15
N GLU A 9 21.40 -11.67 -9.09
CA GLU A 9 21.04 -11.97 -10.48
C GLU A 9 20.51 -13.41 -10.62
N ASN A 10 20.98 -14.32 -9.77
CA ASN A 10 20.55 -15.71 -9.72
C ASN A 10 19.65 -15.92 -8.51
N VAL A 11 18.34 -15.92 -8.73
CA VAL A 11 17.32 -16.06 -7.69
C VAL A 11 16.60 -17.39 -7.89
N GLU A 12 17.04 -18.42 -7.19
CA GLU A 12 16.34 -19.71 -7.09
C GLU A 12 15.22 -19.65 -6.04
N HIS A 13 15.45 -18.87 -4.98
CA HIS A 13 14.49 -18.63 -3.90
C HIS A 13 14.40 -17.14 -3.61
N PHE A 14 13.18 -16.63 -3.48
CA PHE A 14 12.91 -15.25 -3.11
C PHE A 14 11.79 -15.18 -2.07
N ARG A 15 12.01 -14.45 -0.99
CA ARG A 15 11.03 -14.30 0.09
C ARG A 15 10.67 -12.84 0.29
N ILE A 16 9.36 -12.58 0.30
CA ILE A 16 8.78 -11.25 0.44
C ILE A 16 7.88 -11.23 1.69
N LEU A 17 7.95 -10.15 2.46
CA LEU A 17 6.87 -9.77 3.36
C LEU A 17 6.11 -8.58 2.76
N ALA A 18 4.79 -8.52 2.89
CA ALA A 18 4.02 -7.35 2.44
C ALA A 18 3.00 -6.89 3.47
N LEU A 19 2.83 -5.57 3.63
CA LEU A 19 1.99 -4.97 4.66
C LEU A 19 1.48 -3.57 4.30
N SER A 20 0.43 -3.13 4.99
CA SER A 20 -0.12 -1.76 4.93
C SER A 20 -0.82 -1.39 6.23
N CYS A 21 -1.22 -0.11 6.33
CA CYS A 21 -2.06 0.41 7.41
C CYS A 21 -1.42 0.29 8.80
N ASP A 22 -0.27 0.94 8.94
CA ASP A 22 0.50 1.04 10.18
C ASP A 22 0.05 2.24 11.03
N ARG A 23 -0.95 2.00 11.89
CA ARG A 23 -1.41 2.93 12.93
C ARG A 23 -1.16 2.40 14.34
N PRO A 24 0.07 2.49 14.88
CA PRO A 24 0.38 1.85 16.15
C PRO A 24 -0.39 2.37 17.37
N SER A 25 -0.98 3.57 17.29
CA SER A 25 -1.88 4.10 18.33
C SER A 25 -3.21 3.31 18.47
N ARG A 26 -3.50 2.39 17.55
CA ARG A 26 -4.65 1.47 17.63
C ARG A 26 -4.30 0.10 18.23
N LEU A 27 -3.02 -0.16 18.54
CA LEU A 27 -2.63 -1.33 19.31
C LEU A 27 -2.99 -1.12 20.79
N LEU A 28 -3.83 -2.00 21.33
CA LEU A 28 -4.16 -1.99 22.75
C LEU A 28 -3.10 -2.72 23.56
N LEU A 29 -2.94 -2.32 24.82
CA LEU A 29 -2.06 -3.02 25.75
C LEU A 29 -2.44 -4.52 25.85
N GLY A 30 -1.46 -5.40 25.71
CA GLY A 30 -1.63 -6.85 25.72
C GLY A 30 -2.03 -7.49 24.39
N GLN A 31 -2.19 -6.70 23.31
CA GLN A 31 -2.26 -7.23 21.95
C GLN A 31 -0.87 -7.55 21.42
N GLN A 32 -0.78 -8.54 20.54
CA GLN A 32 0.47 -8.82 19.82
C GLN A 32 0.75 -7.72 18.78
N ASP A 33 2.00 -7.26 18.73
CA ASP A 33 2.49 -6.35 17.70
C ASP A 33 2.99 -7.16 16.49
N PRO A 34 2.37 -7.03 15.29
CA PRO A 34 2.82 -7.77 14.11
C PRO A 34 4.26 -7.48 13.69
N TRP A 35 4.81 -6.30 14.01
CA TRP A 35 6.22 -5.97 13.74
C TRP A 35 7.17 -6.93 14.47
N MET A 36 6.85 -7.32 15.70
CA MET A 36 7.66 -8.29 16.46
C MET A 36 7.57 -9.70 15.86
N ASN A 37 6.46 -10.04 15.19
CA ASN A 37 6.33 -11.31 14.49
C ASN A 37 7.11 -11.31 13.17
N MET A 38 7.15 -10.20 12.44
CA MET A 38 7.97 -10.03 11.24
C MET A 38 9.46 -10.05 11.57
N LEU A 39 9.88 -9.40 12.66
CA LEU A 39 11.28 -9.38 13.10
C LEU A 39 11.87 -10.79 13.30
N LYS A 40 11.06 -11.75 13.78
CA LYS A 40 11.49 -13.15 13.94
C LYS A 40 11.81 -13.85 12.60
N ARG A 41 11.34 -13.31 11.48
CA ARG A 41 11.47 -13.91 10.12
C ARG A 41 12.46 -13.14 9.24
N ILE A 42 12.76 -11.89 9.59
CA ILE A 42 13.41 -10.92 8.69
C ILE A 42 14.76 -11.39 8.14
N ALA A 43 15.52 -12.20 8.90
CA ALA A 43 16.82 -12.72 8.48
C ALA A 43 16.78 -13.57 7.19
N THR A 44 15.60 -14.08 6.82
CA THR A 44 15.38 -14.89 5.61
C THR A 44 14.60 -14.18 4.53
N VAL A 45 14.20 -12.93 4.76
CA VAL A 45 13.39 -12.12 3.84
C VAL A 45 14.32 -11.30 2.96
N ASP A 46 14.04 -11.25 1.67
CA ASP A 46 14.86 -10.52 0.69
C ASP A 46 14.35 -9.08 0.52
N VAL A 47 13.03 -8.88 0.57
CA VAL A 47 12.40 -7.56 0.50
C VAL A 47 11.09 -7.49 1.31
N VAL A 48 10.82 -6.33 1.89
CA VAL A 48 9.53 -5.97 2.50
C VAL A 48 8.83 -4.95 1.60
N LEU A 49 7.57 -5.22 1.28
CA LEU A 49 6.71 -4.35 0.47
C LEU A 49 5.71 -3.63 1.37
N HIS A 50 5.72 -2.32 1.31
CA HIS A 50 4.83 -1.45 2.06
C HIS A 50 3.84 -0.82 1.07
N VAL A 51 2.59 -1.29 1.09
CA VAL A 51 1.54 -0.92 0.14
C VAL A 51 0.62 0.15 0.68
N GLY A 52 1.20 1.27 1.12
CA GLY A 52 0.48 2.44 1.61
C GLY A 52 0.24 2.47 3.12
N ASP A 53 -0.09 3.67 3.61
CA ASP A 53 -0.49 3.97 4.98
C ASP A 53 0.56 3.58 6.03
N GLN A 54 1.81 4.03 5.84
CA GLN A 54 2.90 3.74 6.79
C GLN A 54 2.88 4.66 8.00
N ILE A 55 2.10 5.75 7.92
CA ILE A 55 1.73 6.61 9.02
C ILE A 55 0.27 7.02 8.88
N TYR A 56 -0.31 7.53 9.98
CA TYR A 56 -1.61 8.19 9.97
C TYR A 56 -1.50 9.51 10.70
N PRO A 57 -1.81 10.66 10.06
CA PRO A 57 -1.96 11.92 10.79
C PRO A 57 -3.09 11.75 11.82
N ASP A 58 -2.89 12.26 13.03
CA ASP A 58 -3.97 12.22 14.01
C ASP A 58 -5.04 13.26 13.65
N ASN A 59 -6.30 13.06 14.09
CA ASN A 59 -7.38 14.01 13.79
C ASN A 59 -7.05 15.43 14.25
N GLU A 60 -6.25 15.55 15.32
CA GLU A 60 -5.71 16.81 15.81
C GLU A 60 -4.75 17.46 14.83
N ASP A 61 -3.93 16.67 14.11
CA ASP A 61 -3.02 17.20 13.07
C ASP A 61 -3.80 17.78 11.89
N ILE A 62 -4.93 17.17 11.50
CA ILE A 62 -5.79 17.67 10.41
C ILE A 62 -6.55 18.94 10.81
N ALA A 63 -7.15 18.97 12.01
CA ALA A 63 -7.83 20.17 12.50
C ALA A 63 -6.83 21.32 12.74
N HIS A 64 -5.65 21.01 13.25
CA HIS A 64 -4.56 21.97 13.44
C HIS A 64 -3.98 22.44 12.11
N ALA A 65 -3.89 21.55 11.11
CA ALA A 65 -3.50 21.88 9.76
C ALA A 65 -4.48 22.79 9.05
N ASP A 66 -5.79 22.53 9.14
CA ASP A 66 -6.81 23.39 8.57
C ASP A 66 -6.82 24.77 9.28
N ALA A 67 -6.61 24.79 10.60
CA ALA A 67 -6.42 26.03 11.35
C ALA A 67 -5.15 26.79 10.92
N ILE A 68 -4.04 26.09 10.61
CA ILE A 68 -2.80 26.69 10.12
C ILE A 68 -3.00 27.21 8.68
N PHE A 69 -3.42 26.35 7.75
CA PHE A 69 -3.38 26.64 6.32
C PHE A 69 -4.68 27.26 5.78
N GLY A 70 -5.85 26.86 6.28
CA GLY A 70 -7.15 27.18 5.67
C GLY A 70 -7.68 28.60 5.89
N GLN A 71 -7.27 29.29 6.95
CA GLN A 71 -7.85 30.62 7.29
C GLN A 71 -6.90 31.80 7.09
N LEU A 72 -5.60 31.57 7.04
CA LEU A 72 -4.61 32.67 7.11
C LEU A 72 -3.55 32.61 6.02
N TYR A 73 -3.21 31.43 5.48
CA TYR A 73 -1.97 31.24 4.71
C TYR A 73 -1.81 32.23 3.54
N ASP A 74 -2.84 32.39 2.72
CA ASP A 74 -2.80 33.25 1.52
C ASP A 74 -2.64 34.74 1.83
N GLY A 75 -3.04 35.18 3.03
CA GLY A 75 -2.94 36.57 3.48
C GLY A 75 -1.62 36.91 4.17
N LEU A 76 -0.69 35.94 4.31
CA LEU A 76 0.56 36.13 5.05
C LEU A 76 1.70 36.61 4.16
N SER A 77 2.70 37.25 4.78
CA SER A 77 3.95 37.56 4.09
C SER A 77 4.71 36.27 3.72
N ALA A 78 5.55 36.35 2.68
CA ALA A 78 6.35 35.22 2.21
C ALA A 78 7.17 34.54 3.34
N ASP A 79 7.73 35.31 4.27
CA ASP A 79 8.47 34.76 5.41
C ASP A 79 7.60 33.94 6.35
N LYS A 80 6.35 34.39 6.59
CA LYS A 80 5.39 33.67 7.43
C LYS A 80 4.88 32.41 6.73
N GLN A 81 4.58 32.50 5.43
CA GLN A 81 4.24 31.33 4.61
C GLN A 81 5.35 30.28 4.65
N ARG A 82 6.60 30.70 4.45
CA ARG A 82 7.78 29.82 4.56
C ARG A 82 7.90 29.19 5.95
N SER A 83 7.73 29.97 7.01
CA SER A 83 7.74 29.47 8.39
C SER A 83 6.66 28.43 8.63
N MET A 84 5.44 28.65 8.11
CA MET A 84 4.34 27.69 8.22
C MET A 84 4.60 26.42 7.44
N MET A 85 5.15 26.48 6.23
CA MET A 85 5.55 25.29 5.48
C MET A 85 6.58 24.42 6.24
N LEU A 86 7.52 25.06 6.95
CA LEU A 86 8.48 24.34 7.80
C LEU A 86 7.79 23.67 8.98
N ARG A 87 6.85 24.35 9.64
CA ARG A 87 6.07 23.77 10.75
C ARG A 87 5.15 22.65 10.28
N GLY A 88 4.49 22.83 9.13
CA GLY A 88 3.66 21.81 8.48
C GLY A 88 4.46 20.54 8.27
N ARG A 89 5.59 20.60 7.55
CA ARG A 89 6.47 19.43 7.36
C ARG A 89 6.91 18.78 8.67
N GLU A 90 7.21 19.58 9.69
CA GLU A 90 7.63 19.04 10.99
C GLU A 90 6.55 18.18 11.67
N LEU A 91 5.26 18.44 11.43
CA LEU A 91 4.17 17.59 11.92
C LEU A 91 4.29 16.16 11.36
N TRP A 92 4.42 16.00 10.04
CA TRP A 92 4.63 14.67 9.44
C TRP A 92 5.95 14.06 9.87
N ARG A 93 7.05 14.83 9.93
CA ARG A 93 8.35 14.29 10.38
C ARG A 93 8.27 13.74 11.80
N SER A 94 7.57 14.43 12.68
CA SER A 94 7.32 13.97 14.05
C SER A 94 6.57 12.64 14.06
N LYS A 95 5.55 12.51 13.20
CA LYS A 95 4.80 11.26 13.04
C LYS A 95 5.66 10.12 12.50
N TYR A 96 6.43 10.37 11.45
CA TYR A 96 7.37 9.38 10.92
C TYR A 96 8.36 8.93 11.99
N ARG A 97 8.99 9.86 12.72
CA ARG A 97 9.92 9.50 13.79
C ARG A 97 9.26 8.65 14.86
N SER A 98 8.05 9.01 15.32
CA SER A 98 7.36 8.25 16.37
C SER A 98 6.93 6.86 15.94
N VAL A 99 6.54 6.67 14.67
CA VAL A 99 6.15 5.37 14.12
C VAL A 99 7.37 4.53 13.75
N PHE A 100 8.33 5.09 13.02
CA PHE A 100 9.48 4.38 12.47
C PHE A 100 10.55 4.05 13.52
N SER A 101 10.53 4.70 14.69
CA SER A 101 11.42 4.36 15.81
C SER A 101 10.86 3.31 16.76
N ARG A 102 9.69 2.73 16.47
CA ARG A 102 9.11 1.69 17.33
C ARG A 102 9.93 0.40 17.25
N GLU A 103 10.01 -0.28 18.39
CA GLU A 103 10.57 -1.63 18.49
C GLU A 103 9.87 -2.58 17.50
N GLY A 104 10.64 -3.48 16.91
CA GLY A 104 10.22 -4.34 15.82
C GLY A 104 10.35 -3.65 14.47
N LYS A 105 9.74 -2.48 14.30
CA LYS A 105 9.75 -1.75 13.01
C LYS A 105 11.13 -1.24 12.65
N VAL A 106 11.81 -0.55 13.57
CA VAL A 106 13.15 0.01 13.30
C VAL A 106 14.15 -1.09 12.94
N GLU A 107 14.06 -2.25 13.60
CA GLU A 107 14.91 -3.41 13.32
C GLU A 107 14.56 -4.07 11.99
N VAL A 108 13.28 -4.22 11.64
CA VAL A 108 12.87 -4.72 10.32
C VAL A 108 13.40 -3.82 9.21
N LEU A 109 13.19 -2.50 9.33
CA LEU A 109 13.66 -1.53 8.35
C LEU A 109 15.19 -1.54 8.22
N ALA A 110 15.91 -1.73 9.32
CA ALA A 110 17.37 -1.76 9.31
C ALA A 110 17.98 -3.06 8.77
N ASN A 111 17.21 -4.16 8.69
CA ASN A 111 17.72 -5.49 8.35
C ASN A 111 17.13 -6.10 7.06
N CYS A 112 16.42 -5.31 6.24
CA CYS A 112 15.89 -5.76 4.97
C CYS A 112 15.77 -4.62 3.97
N SER A 113 15.69 -4.95 2.68
CA SER A 113 15.30 -3.96 1.66
C SER A 113 13.82 -3.64 1.82
N ASN A 114 13.44 -2.36 1.77
CA ASN A 114 12.05 -1.93 1.92
C ASN A 114 11.63 -1.14 0.68
N LEU A 115 10.65 -1.65 -0.05
CA LEU A 115 10.02 -0.95 -1.16
C LEU A 115 8.69 -0.40 -0.67
N MET A 116 8.51 0.91 -0.77
CA MET A 116 7.34 1.58 -0.22
C MET A 116 6.65 2.42 -1.29
N ILE A 117 5.33 2.32 -1.35
CA ILE A 117 4.47 3.25 -2.06
C ILE A 117 3.59 3.97 -1.04
N TRP A 118 3.32 5.25 -1.26
CA TRP A 118 2.40 6.00 -0.39
C TRP A 118 0.96 5.51 -0.56
N SER A 119 0.09 5.91 0.36
CA SER A 119 -1.34 6.02 0.16
C SER A 119 -1.84 7.36 0.72
N ASP A 120 -3.15 7.54 0.72
CA ASP A 120 -3.81 8.72 1.25
C ASP A 120 -3.31 9.11 2.65
N ASN A 121 -3.24 8.19 3.62
CA ASN A 121 -2.84 8.54 4.99
C ASN A 121 -1.36 8.88 5.17
N ASP A 122 -0.50 8.61 4.18
CA ASP A 122 0.88 9.11 4.18
C ASP A 122 0.95 10.63 3.89
N VAL A 123 -0.12 11.18 3.29
CA VAL A 123 -0.29 12.60 2.99
C VAL A 123 -1.45 13.17 3.81
N ALA A 124 -2.70 12.88 3.43
CA ALA A 124 -3.91 13.19 4.18
C ALA A 124 -5.07 12.28 3.70
N ASN A 125 -5.93 11.82 4.61
CA ASN A 125 -7.00 10.88 4.28
C ASN A 125 -7.86 11.32 3.08
N ASP A 126 -8.05 10.46 2.09
CA ASP A 126 -8.76 10.70 0.81
C ASP A 126 -8.40 12.01 0.09
N PHE A 127 -7.15 12.48 0.18
CA PHE A 127 -6.77 13.82 -0.31
C PHE A 127 -6.95 14.05 -1.81
N THR A 128 -7.14 13.00 -2.61
CA THR A 128 -7.38 13.04 -4.05
C THR A 128 -8.85 13.28 -4.41
N THR A 129 -9.79 12.91 -3.53
CA THR A 129 -11.24 12.93 -3.82
C THR A 129 -12.05 13.75 -2.83
N MET A 130 -11.57 13.96 -1.60
CA MET A 130 -12.33 14.64 -0.56
C MET A 130 -12.53 16.13 -0.87
N ARG A 131 -13.79 16.58 -0.84
CA ARG A 131 -14.20 17.96 -1.13
C ARG A 131 -15.04 18.57 0.00
N LYS A 132 -15.01 19.90 0.09
CA LYS A 132 -15.90 20.71 0.93
C LYS A 132 -17.29 20.79 0.31
N ALA A 133 -18.25 21.31 1.06
CA ALA A 133 -19.63 21.49 0.61
C ALA A 133 -19.77 22.42 -0.61
N ASP A 134 -18.80 23.31 -0.84
CA ASP A 134 -18.75 24.20 -2.01
C ASP A 134 -18.04 23.58 -3.23
N GLY A 135 -17.61 22.32 -3.14
CA GLY A 135 -16.90 21.59 -4.20
C GLY A 135 -15.39 21.80 -4.25
N SER A 136 -14.84 22.75 -3.46
CA SER A 136 -13.40 22.94 -3.36
C SER A 136 -12.73 21.76 -2.64
N GLN A 137 -11.43 21.55 -2.88
CA GLN A 137 -10.69 20.48 -2.21
C GLN A 137 -10.68 20.66 -0.69
N MET A 138 -10.78 19.54 0.04
CA MET A 138 -10.84 19.57 1.51
C MET A 138 -9.58 20.21 2.12
N TYR A 139 -8.41 19.78 1.65
CA TYR A 139 -7.12 20.18 2.19
C TYR A 139 -6.49 21.31 1.39
N HIS A 140 -5.85 22.25 2.05
CA HIS A 140 -5.09 23.31 1.37
C HIS A 140 -3.91 22.70 0.56
N PRO A 141 -3.64 23.11 -0.70
CA PRO A 141 -2.55 22.55 -1.52
C PRO A 141 -1.16 22.51 -0.84
N ASN A 142 -0.76 23.63 -0.22
CA ASN A 142 0.48 23.73 0.55
C ASN A 142 0.58 22.77 1.75
N PHE A 143 -0.56 22.37 2.36
CA PHE A 143 -0.56 21.34 3.39
C PHE A 143 -0.24 19.98 2.76
N LEU A 144 -0.88 19.63 1.64
CA LEU A 144 -0.60 18.38 0.92
C LEU A 144 0.87 18.29 0.49
N GLN A 145 1.46 19.38 -0.01
CA GLN A 145 2.89 19.44 -0.31
C GLN A 145 3.79 19.09 0.89
N CYS A 146 3.38 19.41 2.12
CA CYS A 146 4.13 19.05 3.31
C CYS A 146 4.16 17.53 3.52
N GLY A 147 3.01 16.87 3.37
CA GLY A 147 2.90 15.41 3.43
C GLY A 147 3.69 14.74 2.31
N MET A 148 3.46 15.14 1.05
CA MET A 148 4.15 14.58 -0.13
C MET A 148 5.67 14.67 -0.02
N ARG A 149 6.21 15.83 0.40
CA ARG A 149 7.67 15.99 0.60
C ARG A 149 8.21 15.14 1.73
N THR A 150 7.44 14.99 2.80
CA THR A 150 7.88 14.19 3.94
C THR A 150 7.81 12.69 3.64
N TYR A 151 6.83 12.24 2.86
CA TYR A 151 6.84 10.90 2.26
C TYR A 151 8.14 10.66 1.50
N ARG A 152 8.55 11.58 0.61
CA ARG A 152 9.80 11.42 -0.13
C ARG A 152 11.03 11.34 0.79
N GLU A 153 11.05 12.12 1.87
CA GLU A 153 12.14 12.10 2.86
C GLU A 153 12.30 10.76 3.58
N TYR A 154 11.19 10.12 3.96
CA TYR A 154 11.21 8.95 4.85
C TYR A 154 10.96 7.62 4.14
N GLN A 155 10.25 7.62 3.01
CA GLN A 155 9.87 6.41 2.29
C GLN A 155 10.58 6.33 0.94
N ARG A 156 10.43 7.32 0.04
CA ARG A 156 11.03 7.25 -1.31
C ARG A 156 12.55 7.09 -1.27
N LYS A 157 13.22 7.86 -0.40
CA LYS A 157 14.68 7.77 -0.22
C LYS A 157 15.21 6.40 0.21
N LEU A 158 14.36 5.50 0.71
CA LEU A 158 14.78 4.15 1.07
C LEU A 158 15.06 3.28 -0.17
N TRP A 159 14.47 3.61 -1.31
CA TRP A 159 14.61 2.86 -2.56
C TRP A 159 15.13 3.70 -3.74
N ASP A 160 15.02 5.02 -3.68
CA ASP A 160 15.57 5.99 -4.63
C ASP A 160 16.36 7.06 -3.86
N PRO A 161 17.65 6.80 -3.53
CA PRO A 161 18.46 7.71 -2.72
C PRO A 161 18.70 9.08 -3.38
N ASP A 162 18.58 9.13 -4.72
CA ASP A 162 18.76 10.32 -5.53
C ASP A 162 17.46 11.13 -5.69
N CYS A 163 16.35 10.67 -5.10
CA CYS A 163 15.06 11.33 -5.27
C CYS A 163 15.10 12.80 -4.84
N SER A 164 14.55 13.68 -5.68
CA SER A 164 14.39 15.08 -5.36
C SER A 164 13.24 15.30 -4.37
N LEU A 165 13.47 16.15 -3.38
CA LEU A 165 12.40 16.66 -2.50
C LEU A 165 11.59 17.79 -3.15
N GLN A 166 12.04 18.29 -4.31
CA GLN A 166 11.22 19.20 -5.10
C GLN A 166 10.15 18.39 -5.81
N LEU A 167 8.90 18.84 -5.68
CA LEU A 167 7.77 18.24 -6.36
C LEU A 167 7.73 18.85 -7.76
N GLU A 168 7.68 17.99 -8.77
CA GLU A 168 7.49 18.36 -10.16
C GLU A 168 6.01 18.71 -10.39
N GLU A 169 5.65 19.22 -11.57
CA GLU A 169 4.24 19.52 -11.86
C GLU A 169 3.39 18.24 -11.80
N GLU A 170 3.87 17.17 -12.44
CA GLU A 170 3.30 15.83 -12.36
C GLU A 170 3.89 15.08 -11.16
N THR A 171 3.04 14.39 -10.40
CA THR A 171 3.49 13.55 -9.28
C THR A 171 3.60 12.09 -9.72
N LYS A 172 4.79 11.51 -9.55
CA LYS A 172 5.11 10.13 -9.94
C LYS A 172 5.85 9.44 -8.81
N GLU A 173 5.16 8.59 -8.07
CA GLU A 173 5.74 7.81 -6.98
C GLU A 173 5.78 6.31 -7.28
N TRP A 174 5.24 5.87 -8.42
CA TRP A 174 5.34 4.48 -8.89
C TRP A 174 6.79 4.12 -9.21
N HIS A 175 7.10 2.83 -9.11
CA HIS A 175 8.42 2.29 -9.40
C HIS A 175 8.37 0.79 -9.68
N GLN A 176 9.44 0.31 -10.30
CA GLN A 176 9.61 -1.09 -10.65
C GLN A 176 11.00 -1.60 -10.26
N HIS A 177 11.05 -2.86 -9.84
CA HIS A 177 12.28 -3.52 -9.40
C HIS A 177 12.34 -4.94 -9.96
N ILE A 178 13.47 -5.27 -10.59
CA ILE A 178 13.73 -6.61 -11.11
C ILE A 178 14.82 -7.27 -10.24
N TYR A 179 14.56 -8.51 -9.84
CA TYR A 179 15.42 -9.39 -9.04
C TYR A 179 15.57 -10.73 -9.80
N GLY A 180 16.49 -10.76 -10.75
CA GLY A 180 16.58 -11.87 -11.72
C GLY A 180 15.21 -12.11 -12.38
N PRO A 181 14.64 -13.32 -12.29
CA PRO A 181 13.34 -13.65 -12.88
C PRO A 181 12.10 -13.09 -12.15
N VAL A 182 12.25 -12.31 -11.08
CA VAL A 182 11.13 -11.70 -10.33
C VAL A 182 11.03 -10.21 -10.63
N GLY A 183 9.91 -9.79 -11.23
CA GLY A 183 9.53 -8.39 -11.39
C GLY A 183 8.56 -7.94 -10.30
N ILE A 184 8.81 -6.78 -9.70
CA ILE A 184 7.91 -6.13 -8.73
C ILE A 184 7.56 -4.76 -9.27
N PHE A 185 6.26 -4.45 -9.32
CA PHE A 185 5.76 -3.13 -9.67
C PHE A 185 4.90 -2.59 -8.51
N MET A 186 5.17 -1.37 -8.06
CA MET A 186 4.33 -0.71 -7.06
C MET A 186 3.54 0.39 -7.77
N CYS A 187 2.23 0.18 -7.87
CA CYS A 187 1.31 1.11 -8.50
C CYS A 187 1.05 2.29 -7.59
N ASP A 188 1.29 3.49 -8.11
CA ASP A 188 0.83 4.75 -7.54
C ASP A 188 -0.60 5.02 -8.04
N LEU A 189 -1.57 5.03 -7.13
CA LEU A 189 -2.97 5.35 -7.46
C LEU A 189 -3.32 6.82 -7.18
N ARG A 190 -2.41 7.58 -6.58
CA ARG A 190 -2.65 8.97 -6.14
C ARG A 190 -1.97 9.99 -7.02
N GLY A 191 -0.76 9.70 -7.50
CA GLY A 191 0.13 10.64 -8.18
C GLY A 191 -0.49 11.24 -9.44
N ASN A 192 -1.22 10.45 -10.23
CA ASN A 192 -1.91 10.96 -11.42
C ASN A 192 -3.15 11.82 -11.09
N ARG A 193 -3.57 11.90 -9.82
CA ARG A 193 -4.75 12.65 -9.35
C ARG A 193 -4.39 13.80 -8.42
N ILE A 194 -3.11 14.14 -8.35
CA ILE A 194 -2.59 15.27 -7.58
C ILE A 194 -1.38 15.90 -8.28
N SER A 195 -1.41 17.21 -8.52
CA SER A 195 -0.21 17.91 -9.01
C SER A 195 0.80 18.14 -7.88
N GLY A 196 2.07 18.37 -8.20
CA GLY A 196 3.07 18.73 -7.18
C GLY A 196 2.83 20.07 -6.50
N SER A 197 1.88 20.87 -6.98
CA SER A 197 1.39 22.05 -6.27
C SER A 197 0.44 21.70 -5.10
N GLY A 198 -0.03 20.44 -5.04
CA GLY A 198 -1.06 19.97 -4.11
C GLY A 198 -2.48 20.23 -4.59
N GLN A 199 -2.68 20.53 -5.88
CA GLN A 199 -3.99 20.71 -6.47
C GLN A 199 -4.59 19.35 -6.86
N GLN A 200 -5.81 19.07 -6.41
CA GLN A 200 -6.55 17.85 -6.77
C GLN A 200 -6.85 17.80 -8.27
N GLU A 201 -6.65 16.63 -8.86
CA GLU A 201 -6.93 16.30 -10.26
C GLU A 201 -7.78 15.01 -10.34
N ALA A 202 -8.83 14.95 -9.53
CA ALA A 202 -9.69 13.77 -9.33
C ALA A 202 -10.33 13.20 -10.62
N GLU A 203 -10.39 14.00 -11.69
CA GLU A 203 -10.97 13.61 -12.98
C GLU A 203 -9.96 12.91 -13.89
N ASN A 204 -8.67 12.89 -13.55
CA ASN A 204 -7.66 12.13 -14.28
C ASN A 204 -7.92 10.62 -14.13
N THR A 205 -7.42 9.85 -15.09
CA THR A 205 -7.41 8.38 -15.01
C THR A 205 -6.72 7.88 -13.74
N LEU A 206 -6.97 6.64 -13.34
CA LEU A 206 -6.36 6.07 -12.16
C LEU A 206 -4.83 6.03 -12.30
N LEU A 207 -4.34 5.53 -13.43
CA LEU A 207 -2.92 5.55 -13.76
C LEU A 207 -2.63 6.50 -14.94
N SER A 208 -1.41 7.05 -14.95
CA SER A 208 -0.91 7.83 -16.09
C SER A 208 -0.52 6.93 -17.27
N ASP A 209 -0.50 7.47 -18.49
CA ASP A 209 -0.01 6.76 -19.68
C ASP A 209 1.46 6.31 -19.54
N GLU A 210 2.28 7.10 -18.85
CA GLU A 210 3.67 6.75 -18.58
C GLU A 210 3.75 5.54 -17.64
N GLN A 211 2.98 5.54 -16.54
CA GLN A 211 2.93 4.40 -15.63
C GLN A 211 2.43 3.14 -16.35
N TRP A 212 1.41 3.25 -17.20
CA TRP A 212 0.95 2.16 -18.06
C TRP A 212 2.06 1.62 -18.97
N SER A 213 2.82 2.51 -19.61
CA SER A 213 3.94 2.12 -20.48
C SER A 213 5.01 1.33 -19.71
N HIS A 214 5.27 1.71 -18.46
CA HIS A 214 6.20 1.00 -17.59
C HIS A 214 5.66 -0.36 -17.12
N ILE A 215 4.36 -0.46 -16.77
CA ILE A 215 3.71 -1.75 -16.48
C ILE A 215 3.85 -2.68 -17.68
N GLU A 216 3.49 -2.22 -18.88
CA GLU A 216 3.58 -3.01 -20.12
C GLU A 216 5.02 -3.45 -20.41
N SER A 217 6.01 -2.60 -20.13
CA SER A 217 7.43 -2.93 -20.29
C SER A 217 7.86 -4.13 -19.43
N LEU A 218 7.25 -4.32 -18.26
CA LEU A 218 7.51 -5.45 -17.37
C LEU A 218 7.03 -6.76 -18.00
N PHE A 219 5.85 -6.75 -18.62
CA PHE A 219 5.22 -7.92 -19.23
C PHE A 219 5.90 -8.39 -20.53
N VAL A 220 6.68 -7.53 -21.20
CA VAL A 220 7.44 -7.90 -22.40
C VAL A 220 8.88 -8.31 -22.10
N ASN A 221 9.31 -8.27 -20.84
CA ASN A 221 10.65 -8.70 -20.45
C ASN A 221 10.75 -10.25 -20.45
N PRO A 222 11.58 -10.86 -21.32
CA PRO A 222 11.65 -12.31 -21.45
C PRO A 222 12.36 -13.01 -20.28
N GLU A 223 13.09 -12.27 -19.45
CA GLU A 223 13.81 -12.83 -18.29
C GLU A 223 12.88 -13.05 -17.09
N ILE A 224 11.73 -12.35 -17.07
CA ILE A 224 10.79 -12.39 -15.94
C ILE A 224 9.91 -13.63 -16.06
N LYS A 225 9.78 -14.35 -14.93
CA LYS A 225 8.88 -15.49 -14.76
C LYS A 225 7.83 -15.25 -13.68
N VAL A 226 8.07 -14.32 -12.76
CA VAL A 226 7.10 -13.93 -11.72
C VAL A 226 6.92 -12.44 -11.72
N ILE A 227 5.66 -11.98 -11.75
CA ILE A 227 5.31 -10.58 -11.58
C ILE A 227 4.51 -10.40 -10.28
N ILE A 228 4.97 -9.51 -9.42
CA ILE A 228 4.26 -9.05 -8.23
C ILE A 228 3.76 -7.63 -8.49
N LEU A 229 2.43 -7.46 -8.58
CA LEU A 229 1.82 -6.14 -8.71
C LEU A 229 1.28 -5.70 -7.36
N CYS A 230 1.80 -4.59 -6.86
CA CYS A 230 1.40 -4.00 -5.61
C CYS A 230 0.56 -2.76 -5.86
N SER A 231 -0.47 -2.56 -5.05
CA SER A 231 -1.31 -1.38 -5.10
C SER A 231 -1.81 -1.02 -3.70
N GLU A 232 -2.05 0.28 -3.51
CA GLU A 232 -2.56 0.84 -2.26
C GLU A 232 -3.92 0.23 -1.88
N THR A 233 -4.79 0.06 -2.87
CA THR A 233 -6.11 -0.56 -2.69
C THR A 233 -6.16 -1.95 -3.35
N PRO A 234 -7.03 -2.87 -2.89
CA PRO A 234 -7.21 -4.15 -3.54
C PRO A 234 -7.73 -3.99 -4.99
N PHE A 235 -7.25 -4.85 -5.89
CA PHE A 235 -7.70 -4.87 -7.30
C PHE A 235 -9.15 -5.36 -7.43
N VAL A 236 -9.55 -6.29 -6.56
CA VAL A 236 -10.93 -6.79 -6.45
C VAL A 236 -11.50 -6.62 -5.04
N GLY A 237 -12.79 -6.29 -4.96
CA GLY A 237 -13.57 -6.11 -3.75
C GLY A 237 -15.06 -6.23 -4.06
N ASP A 238 -15.78 -5.11 -4.15
CA ASP A 238 -17.12 -5.14 -4.76
C ASP A 238 -17.02 -5.23 -6.29
N GLU A 239 -18.12 -5.63 -6.93
CA GLU A 239 -18.25 -5.56 -8.38
C GLU A 239 -18.16 -4.09 -8.87
N PRO A 240 -17.61 -3.84 -10.08
CA PRO A 240 -17.50 -2.49 -10.61
C PRO A 240 -18.80 -1.69 -10.63
N SER A 241 -19.90 -2.34 -11.02
CA SER A 241 -21.24 -1.74 -11.06
C SER A 241 -21.70 -1.28 -9.66
N VAL A 242 -21.41 -2.08 -8.64
CA VAL A 242 -21.74 -1.79 -7.24
C VAL A 242 -20.90 -0.63 -6.71
N CYS A 243 -19.60 -0.58 -7.01
CA CYS A 243 -18.75 0.56 -6.65
C CYS A 243 -19.28 1.87 -7.24
N ARG A 244 -19.57 1.89 -8.55
CA ARG A 244 -20.11 3.09 -9.21
C ARG A 244 -21.47 3.50 -8.65
N GLN A 245 -22.34 2.53 -8.35
CA GLN A 245 -23.63 2.80 -7.73
C GLN A 245 -23.48 3.38 -6.32
N LYS A 246 -22.57 2.87 -5.48
CA LYS A 246 -22.30 3.42 -4.14
C LYS A 246 -21.86 4.88 -4.19
N VAL A 247 -21.01 5.24 -5.14
CA VAL A 247 -20.58 6.64 -5.36
C VAL A 247 -21.75 7.50 -5.84
N ALA A 248 -22.55 7.01 -6.79
CA ALA A 248 -23.69 7.74 -7.31
C ALA A 248 -24.77 8.00 -6.25
N ASP A 249 -25.02 7.03 -5.37
CA ASP A 249 -26.04 7.10 -4.31
C ASP A 249 -25.57 7.89 -3.08
N ASN A 250 -24.26 7.90 -2.82
CA ASN A 250 -23.71 8.53 -1.64
C ASN A 250 -22.37 9.24 -1.96
N PRO A 251 -22.37 10.58 -2.06
CA PRO A 251 -21.15 11.37 -2.25
C PRO A 251 -20.09 11.16 -1.17
N SER A 252 -20.43 10.65 0.03
CA SER A 252 -19.43 10.30 1.05
C SER A 252 -18.60 9.07 0.68
N MET A 253 -18.92 8.39 -0.41
CA MET A 253 -18.20 7.24 -0.95
C MET A 253 -17.28 7.61 -2.11
N ASP A 254 -17.07 8.92 -2.39
CA ASP A 254 -16.24 9.39 -3.50
C ASP A 254 -14.80 8.84 -3.47
N PHE A 255 -14.29 8.45 -2.31
CA PHE A 255 -12.99 7.76 -2.18
C PHE A 255 -12.90 6.49 -3.03
N LEU A 256 -14.02 5.79 -3.28
CA LEU A 256 -14.06 4.61 -4.15
C LEU A 256 -13.62 4.91 -5.58
N ARG A 257 -13.65 6.19 -6.01
CA ARG A 257 -13.11 6.58 -7.31
C ARG A 257 -11.63 6.22 -7.45
N ASP A 258 -10.88 6.20 -6.35
CA ASP A 258 -9.47 5.83 -6.32
C ASP A 258 -9.24 4.31 -6.24
N HIS A 259 -10.30 3.50 -6.29
CA HIS A 259 -10.19 2.04 -6.23
C HIS A 259 -10.30 1.42 -7.63
N TRP A 260 -9.58 0.33 -7.84
CA TRP A 260 -9.60 -0.42 -9.10
C TRP A 260 -11.01 -0.79 -9.60
N PRO A 261 -11.94 -1.33 -8.78
CA PRO A 261 -13.25 -1.72 -9.29
C PRO A 261 -14.08 -0.54 -9.81
N TYR A 262 -13.89 0.67 -9.30
CA TYR A 262 -14.56 1.85 -9.87
C TYR A 262 -14.07 2.13 -11.29
N ASN A 263 -12.77 1.97 -11.53
CA ASN A 263 -12.07 2.19 -12.79
C ASN A 263 -12.00 0.89 -13.62
N GLU A 264 -13.16 0.31 -13.93
CA GLU A 264 -13.29 -1.01 -14.58
C GLU A 264 -12.43 -1.20 -15.83
N ASP A 265 -12.40 -0.21 -16.73
CA ASP A 265 -11.65 -0.33 -17.98
C ASP A 265 -10.15 -0.50 -17.73
N GLU A 266 -9.61 0.22 -16.73
CA GLU A 266 -8.20 0.10 -16.32
C GLU A 266 -7.93 -1.23 -15.59
N LEU A 267 -8.85 -1.69 -14.75
CA LEU A 267 -8.77 -3.00 -14.11
C LEU A 267 -8.78 -4.14 -15.15
N VAL A 268 -9.69 -4.08 -16.12
CA VAL A 268 -9.79 -5.09 -17.20
C VAL A 268 -8.53 -5.08 -18.06
N ARG A 269 -8.01 -3.89 -18.44
CA ARG A 269 -6.73 -3.77 -19.17
C ARG A 269 -5.58 -4.44 -18.41
N LEU A 270 -5.50 -4.24 -17.10
CA LEU A 270 -4.46 -4.88 -16.28
C LEU A 270 -4.62 -6.40 -16.24
N LEU A 271 -5.84 -6.89 -16.04
CA LEU A 271 -6.13 -8.32 -16.00
C LEU A 271 -5.85 -9.00 -17.35
N ASP A 272 -6.17 -8.32 -18.46
CA ASP A 272 -5.81 -8.78 -19.81
C ASP A 272 -4.30 -8.97 -19.93
N LEU A 273 -3.48 -7.98 -19.51
CA LEU A 273 -2.02 -8.12 -19.51
C LEU A 273 -1.56 -9.31 -18.68
N CYS A 274 -2.07 -9.43 -17.44
CA CYS A 274 -1.67 -10.49 -16.51
C CYS A 274 -2.01 -11.89 -17.03
N PHE A 275 -3.27 -12.11 -17.45
CA PHE A 275 -3.72 -13.41 -17.92
C PHE A 275 -3.12 -13.79 -19.27
N ASN A 276 -3.00 -12.84 -20.22
CA ASN A 276 -2.39 -13.11 -21.51
C ASN A 276 -0.91 -13.47 -21.37
N TRP A 277 -0.17 -12.78 -20.49
CA TRP A 277 1.24 -13.08 -20.23
C TRP A 277 1.44 -14.45 -19.57
N LYS A 278 0.57 -14.80 -18.60
CA LYS A 278 0.56 -16.11 -17.96
C LYS A 278 0.24 -17.23 -18.97
N ALA A 279 -0.79 -17.04 -19.80
CA ALA A 279 -1.19 -17.99 -20.84
C ALA A 279 -0.10 -18.20 -21.91
N ALA A 280 0.59 -17.11 -22.31
CA ALA A 280 1.69 -17.21 -23.27
C ALA A 280 2.84 -18.08 -22.73
N GLY A 281 3.12 -18.00 -21.42
CA GLY A 281 4.11 -18.89 -20.79
C GLY A 281 3.74 -20.37 -20.91
N GLU A 282 2.46 -20.73 -20.66
CA GLU A 282 2.00 -22.12 -20.81
C GLU A 282 2.15 -22.63 -22.25
N ALA A 283 1.87 -21.79 -23.24
CA ALA A 283 2.05 -22.12 -24.66
C ALA A 283 3.53 -22.33 -25.04
N GLU A 284 4.44 -21.61 -24.37
CA GLU A 284 5.89 -21.70 -24.55
C GLU A 284 6.56 -22.78 -23.67
N ALA A 285 5.77 -23.53 -22.89
CA ALA A 285 6.26 -24.48 -21.87
C ALA A 285 7.17 -23.83 -20.81
N ILE A 286 7.00 -22.52 -20.56
CA ILE A 286 7.69 -21.75 -19.52
C ILE A 286 6.65 -21.32 -18.49
N GLN A 287 6.71 -21.84 -17.27
CA GLN A 287 5.76 -21.46 -16.25
C GLN A 287 5.94 -20.00 -15.83
N ARG A 288 4.84 -19.24 -15.85
CA ARG A 288 4.77 -17.85 -15.39
C ARG A 288 3.72 -17.69 -14.30
N ASP A 289 3.95 -16.76 -13.38
CA ASP A 289 2.96 -16.47 -12.35
C ASP A 289 2.84 -14.99 -11.99
N VAL A 290 1.63 -14.60 -11.60
CA VAL A 290 1.29 -13.23 -11.20
C VAL A 290 0.67 -13.28 -9.81
N LEU A 291 1.14 -12.42 -8.91
CA LEU A 291 0.53 -12.20 -7.60
C LEU A 291 0.17 -10.73 -7.44
N LEU A 292 -1.08 -10.48 -7.04
CA LEU A 292 -1.57 -9.14 -6.73
C LEU A 292 -1.52 -8.89 -5.22
N ILE A 293 -1.10 -7.70 -4.81
CA ILE A 293 -1.02 -7.30 -3.40
C ILE A 293 -1.74 -5.95 -3.22
N GLY A 294 -2.68 -5.90 -2.28
CA GLY A 294 -3.48 -4.71 -1.97
C GLY A 294 -3.44 -4.32 -0.48
N GLY A 295 -3.73 -3.06 -0.17
CA GLY A 295 -3.78 -2.53 1.20
C GLY A 295 -5.14 -1.92 1.58
N ASP A 296 -5.09 -0.80 2.32
CA ASP A 296 -6.18 0.15 2.60
C ASP A 296 -7.37 -0.34 3.45
N ILE A 297 -8.05 -1.42 3.06
CA ILE A 297 -9.41 -1.74 3.56
C ILE A 297 -9.49 -2.34 4.98
N HIS A 298 -8.40 -2.30 5.75
CA HIS A 298 -8.32 -2.71 7.16
C HIS A 298 -8.83 -4.13 7.46
N CYS A 299 -8.75 -5.05 6.52
CA CYS A 299 -9.02 -6.47 6.77
C CYS A 299 -8.21 -7.37 5.84
N GLY A 300 -7.80 -8.53 6.36
CA GLY A 300 -7.05 -9.52 5.59
C GLY A 300 -7.99 -10.31 4.70
N VAL A 301 -7.66 -10.42 3.41
CA VAL A 301 -8.45 -11.18 2.44
C VAL A 301 -7.52 -11.87 1.45
N THR A 302 -7.72 -13.17 1.25
CA THR A 302 -7.18 -13.86 0.07
C THR A 302 -8.26 -13.91 -0.98
N SER A 303 -7.98 -13.42 -2.18
CA SER A 303 -8.93 -13.47 -3.30
C SER A 303 -8.34 -14.26 -4.46
N VAL A 304 -9.20 -14.93 -5.20
CA VAL A 304 -8.85 -15.61 -6.44
C VAL A 304 -9.64 -14.96 -7.56
N ILE A 305 -8.93 -14.45 -8.56
CA ILE A 305 -9.51 -13.92 -9.80
C ILE A 305 -9.38 -15.03 -10.85
N ARG A 306 -10.47 -15.30 -11.58
CA ARG A 306 -10.55 -16.37 -12.58
C ARG A 306 -10.84 -15.75 -13.94
N ASP A 307 -10.17 -16.27 -14.96
CA ASP A 307 -10.47 -16.00 -16.36
C ASP A 307 -11.29 -17.17 -16.92
N ASP A 308 -12.57 -16.94 -17.21
CA ASP A 308 -13.47 -17.99 -17.68
C ASP A 308 -13.13 -18.49 -19.09
N ASP A 309 -12.42 -17.68 -19.89
CA ASP A 309 -12.03 -18.06 -21.25
C ASP A 309 -10.86 -19.06 -21.25
N THR A 310 -9.90 -18.88 -20.34
CA THR A 310 -8.67 -19.69 -20.27
C THR A 310 -8.67 -20.71 -19.14
N GLY A 311 -9.52 -20.53 -18.12
CA GLY A 311 -9.53 -21.31 -16.89
C GLY A 311 -8.39 -20.96 -15.92
N LEU A 312 -7.54 -19.99 -16.27
CA LEU A 312 -6.41 -19.54 -15.46
C LEU A 312 -6.88 -18.75 -14.24
N GLN A 313 -6.00 -18.67 -13.25
CA GLN A 313 -6.26 -18.00 -11.98
C GLN A 313 -5.08 -17.12 -11.56
N ILE A 314 -5.40 -16.01 -10.90
CA ILE A 314 -4.45 -15.11 -10.26
C ILE A 314 -4.91 -14.87 -8.83
N ASN A 315 -3.96 -14.96 -7.89
CA ASN A 315 -4.24 -14.69 -6.48
C ASN A 315 -4.02 -13.21 -6.16
N GLN A 316 -4.85 -12.70 -5.25
CA GLN A 316 -4.66 -11.41 -4.59
C GLN A 316 -4.58 -11.60 -3.08
N LEU A 317 -3.60 -10.93 -2.44
CA LEU A 317 -3.50 -10.82 -1.00
C LEU A 317 -3.76 -9.37 -0.56
N THR A 318 -4.78 -9.16 0.25
CA THR A 318 -5.00 -7.89 0.93
C THR A 318 -4.29 -7.89 2.28
N THR A 319 -3.22 -7.11 2.40
CA THR A 319 -2.28 -7.14 3.54
C THR A 319 -2.53 -6.00 4.54
N SER A 320 -3.79 -5.83 4.94
CA SER A 320 -4.22 -4.74 5.83
C SER A 320 -5.05 -5.29 7.01
N PRO A 321 -4.94 -4.76 8.24
CA PRO A 321 -3.97 -3.78 8.71
C PRO A 321 -2.83 -4.42 9.51
N VAL A 322 -1.63 -3.82 9.47
CA VAL A 322 -0.50 -4.25 10.32
C VAL A 322 -0.67 -3.80 11.76
N THR A 323 -1.08 -2.55 12.03
CA THR A 323 -1.30 -2.09 13.41
C THR A 323 -2.58 -1.28 13.59
N ASN A 324 -3.25 -0.89 12.50
CA ASN A 324 -4.56 -0.22 12.56
C ASN A 324 -5.67 -1.14 13.12
N HIS A 325 -6.87 -0.57 13.28
CA HIS A 325 -8.07 -1.31 13.67
C HIS A 325 -8.51 -2.27 12.57
N VAL A 326 -9.06 -3.43 12.94
CA VAL A 326 -9.56 -4.42 11.99
C VAL A 326 -11.03 -4.12 11.67
N CYS A 327 -11.36 -4.02 10.39
CA CYS A 327 -12.70 -3.81 9.87
C CYS A 327 -13.39 -5.14 9.53
N LYS A 328 -14.72 -5.07 9.39
CA LYS A 328 -15.49 -6.14 8.76
C LYS A 328 -15.23 -6.11 7.26
N PHE A 329 -15.09 -7.29 6.64
CA PHE A 329 -15.17 -7.41 5.19
C PHE A 329 -16.62 -7.25 4.74
N PHE A 330 -16.88 -6.20 3.95
CA PHE A 330 -18.22 -5.83 3.47
C PHE A 330 -18.59 -6.36 2.08
N PRO A 331 -17.65 -6.53 1.12
CA PRO A 331 -17.98 -7.08 -0.18
C PRO A 331 -18.55 -8.50 -0.11
N PRO A 332 -19.28 -8.96 -1.15
CA PRO A 332 -19.75 -10.33 -1.23
C PRO A 332 -18.58 -11.32 -1.27
N SER A 333 -18.82 -12.61 -1.00
CA SER A 333 -17.76 -13.62 -1.09
C SER A 333 -17.38 -13.98 -2.52
N GLU A 334 -18.24 -13.69 -3.49
CA GLU A 334 -18.05 -13.95 -4.91
C GLU A 334 -18.67 -12.80 -5.70
N GLY A 335 -18.16 -12.55 -6.90
CA GLY A 335 -18.68 -11.53 -7.79
C GLY A 335 -18.06 -11.58 -9.17
N VAL A 336 -18.56 -10.73 -10.06
CA VAL A 336 -18.06 -10.58 -11.43
C VAL A 336 -17.44 -9.21 -11.66
N ILE A 337 -16.35 -9.17 -12.43
CA ILE A 337 -15.74 -7.91 -12.90
C ILE A 337 -16.40 -7.52 -14.22
N ASN A 338 -16.45 -8.47 -15.17
CA ASN A 338 -17.11 -8.34 -16.46
C ASN A 338 -17.59 -9.73 -16.94
N GLN A 339 -17.85 -9.91 -18.24
CA GLN A 339 -18.29 -11.20 -18.80
C GLN A 339 -17.24 -12.32 -18.78
N ARG A 340 -15.96 -11.98 -18.59
CA ARG A 340 -14.81 -12.91 -18.66
C ARG A 340 -14.19 -13.18 -17.30
N TYR A 341 -14.12 -12.16 -16.45
CA TYR A 341 -13.44 -12.25 -15.16
C TYR A 341 -14.42 -12.29 -14.00
N ASN A 342 -14.25 -13.27 -13.13
CA ASN A 342 -14.93 -13.38 -11.86
C ASN A 342 -13.93 -13.51 -10.70
N PHE A 343 -14.41 -13.31 -9.48
CA PHE A 343 -13.58 -13.43 -8.29
C PHE A 343 -14.30 -14.12 -7.15
N SER A 344 -13.51 -14.69 -6.25
CA SER A 344 -13.95 -15.21 -4.95
C SER A 344 -13.03 -14.72 -3.84
N HIS A 345 -13.59 -14.39 -2.68
CA HIS A 345 -12.91 -13.87 -1.52
C HIS A 345 -12.96 -14.85 -0.35
N LEU A 346 -11.84 -14.98 0.33
CA LEU A 346 -11.70 -15.66 1.61
C LEU A 346 -11.16 -14.67 2.66
N PRO A 347 -12.05 -13.98 3.40
CA PRO A 347 -11.65 -13.07 4.45
C PRO A 347 -11.02 -13.81 5.63
N LEU A 348 -9.97 -13.24 6.22
CA LEU A 348 -9.24 -13.79 7.37
C LEU A 348 -10.07 -13.76 8.66
N GLY A 349 -11.05 -12.86 8.72
CA GLY A 349 -11.92 -12.64 9.88
C GLY A 349 -11.62 -11.33 10.63
N GLN A 350 -12.52 -10.94 11.54
CA GLN A 350 -12.54 -9.61 12.16
C GLN A 350 -11.62 -9.47 13.38
N LYS A 351 -10.87 -10.52 13.73
CA LYS A 351 -10.02 -10.57 14.93
C LYS A 351 -8.53 -10.63 14.60
N PHE A 352 -8.18 -10.39 13.34
CA PHE A 352 -6.81 -10.58 12.88
C PHE A 352 -6.32 -9.34 12.14
N ARG A 353 -5.27 -8.75 12.72
CA ARG A 353 -4.30 -8.00 11.94
C ARG A 353 -3.49 -8.97 11.09
N ASN A 354 -2.82 -8.50 10.06
CA ASN A 354 -2.04 -9.38 9.21
C ASN A 354 -0.94 -8.65 8.43
N TYR A 355 -0.09 -9.48 7.83
CA TYR A 355 0.84 -9.17 6.75
C TYR A 355 0.91 -10.42 5.86
N ALA A 356 1.41 -10.30 4.62
CA ALA A 356 1.66 -11.47 3.78
C ALA A 356 3.10 -11.99 3.95
N ASP A 357 3.25 -13.31 3.86
CA ASP A 357 4.51 -14.02 3.72
C ASP A 357 4.45 -14.75 2.38
N ILE A 358 5.32 -14.37 1.46
CA ILE A 358 5.34 -14.86 0.08
C ILE A 358 6.69 -15.53 -0.16
N GLN A 359 6.63 -16.76 -0.63
CA GLN A 359 7.79 -17.57 -0.98
C GLN A 359 7.71 -17.91 -2.45
N ILE A 360 8.78 -17.60 -3.17
CA ILE A 360 8.93 -17.85 -4.59
C ILE A 360 10.09 -18.82 -4.76
N SER A 361 9.84 -19.93 -5.45
CA SER A 361 10.86 -20.86 -5.90
C SER A 361 10.86 -20.92 -7.42
N ILE A 362 12.03 -20.85 -8.02
CA ILE A 362 12.20 -20.74 -9.47
C ILE A 362 13.26 -21.74 -9.90
N ASP A 363 12.87 -22.61 -10.83
CA ASP A 363 13.73 -23.55 -11.53
C ASP A 363 13.80 -23.16 -13.02
N GLU A 364 14.54 -23.93 -13.83
CA GLU A 364 14.68 -23.67 -15.28
C GLU A 364 13.33 -23.56 -16.00
N ASP A 365 12.38 -24.46 -15.72
CA ASP A 365 11.09 -24.52 -16.41
C ASP A 365 9.88 -24.31 -15.48
N SER A 366 10.09 -24.26 -14.16
CA SER A 366 9.02 -24.24 -13.16
C SER A 366 9.08 -23.03 -12.24
N VAL A 367 7.92 -22.58 -11.80
CA VAL A 367 7.75 -21.48 -10.86
C VAL A 367 6.70 -21.87 -9.84
N ASN A 368 6.99 -21.64 -8.57
CA ASN A 368 6.02 -21.80 -7.49
C ASN A 368 5.97 -20.53 -6.65
N VAL A 369 4.82 -19.85 -6.66
CA VAL A 369 4.53 -18.69 -5.82
C VAL A 369 3.55 -19.07 -4.74
N LEU A 370 4.03 -19.19 -3.50
CA LEU A 370 3.21 -19.44 -2.32
C LEU A 370 3.07 -18.15 -1.52
N GLY A 371 1.94 -17.48 -1.67
CA GLY A 371 1.56 -16.32 -0.86
C GLY A 371 0.50 -16.68 0.18
N GLN A 372 0.71 -16.26 1.43
CA GLN A 372 -0.29 -16.44 2.50
C GLN A 372 -0.35 -15.23 3.42
N LEU A 373 -1.54 -14.95 3.95
CA LEU A 373 -1.71 -14.00 5.04
C LEU A 373 -1.32 -14.64 6.36
N ILE A 374 -0.49 -13.96 7.15
CA ILE A 374 -0.10 -14.35 8.50
C ILE A 374 -1.02 -13.63 9.49
N PRO A 375 -1.99 -14.31 10.11
CA PRO A 375 -2.86 -13.70 11.10
C PRO A 375 -2.11 -13.36 12.39
N VAL A 376 -2.41 -12.20 12.94
CA VAL A 376 -1.99 -11.79 14.29
C VAL A 376 -3.24 -11.38 15.07
N SER A 377 -3.54 -12.14 16.13
CA SER A 377 -4.77 -11.95 16.90
C SER A 377 -4.82 -10.58 17.56
N THR A 378 -6.00 -9.96 17.50
CA THR A 378 -6.34 -8.75 18.25
C THR A 378 -6.85 -9.06 19.67
N ASP A 379 -7.00 -10.33 20.03
CA ASP A 379 -7.39 -10.68 21.40
C ASP A 379 -6.28 -10.24 22.38
N ILE A 380 -6.69 -9.73 23.54
CA ILE A 380 -5.77 -9.32 24.61
C ILE A 380 -5.33 -10.58 25.34
N PHE A 381 -4.04 -10.90 25.27
CA PHE A 381 -3.48 -11.98 26.06
C PHE A 381 -3.34 -11.47 27.49
N LYS A 382 -4.19 -11.99 28.40
CA LYS A 382 -3.99 -11.83 29.84
C LYS A 382 -2.80 -12.68 30.24
N ASP A 383 -1.58 -12.20 30.09
CA ASP A 383 -0.48 -12.80 30.83
C ASP A 383 -0.61 -12.33 32.29
N THR A 384 -1.22 -13.17 33.11
CA THR A 384 -1.47 -12.97 34.54
C THR A 384 -0.22 -13.27 35.38
N THR A 385 0.90 -12.69 34.99
CA THR A 385 2.12 -12.62 35.82
C THR A 385 2.57 -11.18 35.82
N TRP A 386 1.73 -10.34 36.44
CA TRP A 386 2.23 -9.13 37.08
C TRP A 386 3.31 -9.58 38.04
N GLN A 387 4.55 -9.18 37.76
CA GLN A 387 5.57 -9.10 38.80
C GLN A 387 4.98 -8.18 39.86
N VAL A 388 4.59 -8.79 40.98
CA VAL A 388 4.49 -8.08 42.25
C VAL A 388 5.90 -7.54 42.44
N GLU A 389 6.09 -6.24 42.23
CA GLU A 389 7.26 -5.56 42.75
C GLU A 389 7.30 -5.91 44.23
N ASP A 390 8.37 -6.61 44.61
CA ASP A 390 8.75 -6.81 46.00
C ASP A 390 8.71 -5.44 46.68
N SER A 391 7.67 -5.22 47.49
CA SER A 391 7.70 -4.19 48.50
C SER A 391 8.73 -4.64 49.54
N GLU A 392 9.99 -4.32 49.27
CA GLU A 392 11.04 -4.26 50.27
C GLU A 392 10.60 -3.27 51.36
N GLU A 393 10.48 -3.82 52.57
CA GLU A 393 10.92 -3.26 53.85
C GLU A 393 10.72 -1.74 54.09
N GLU A 394 9.73 -1.42 54.93
CA GLU A 394 9.96 -0.69 56.20
C GLU A 394 8.84 -0.96 57.23
#